data_AF-A0A7X8Z909-F1
#
_entry.id   AF-A0A7X8Z909-F1
#
_cell.length_a   1.000
_cell.length_b   1.000
_cell.length_c   1.000
_cell.angle_alpha   90.00
_cell.angle_beta   90.00
_cell.angle_gamma   90.00
#
_symmetry.space_group_name_H-M   'P 1'
#
loop_
_entity.id
_entity.type
_entity.pdbx_description
1 polymer ?
#
loop_
_entity_poly.entity_id
_entity_poly.type
_entity_poly.pdbx_seq_one_letter_code
_entity_poly.pdbx_strand_id
1 'polypeptide(L)'
;MTGKGHLKLRYPGDNLKVMKGGKLSYPDITLWPEVHGSTKGALANEIDAFLNLVQGIDKKQVVTVEEAVEGIRVGHMLIRSAEQQQEIRA
;
A
#
# COMPACT_ATOMS: atom_id res chain seq x y z
N MET A 1 17.72 3.46 21.34
CA MET A 1 18.54 3.39 20.10
C MET A 1 17.60 3.37 18.90
N THR A 2 17.40 4.52 18.25
CA THR A 2 16.63 4.61 17.00
C THR A 2 17.51 4.07 15.86
N GLY A 3 17.26 2.82 15.45
CA GLY A 3 18.00 2.19 14.36
C GLY A 3 17.66 2.88 13.03
N LYS A 4 18.63 3.57 12.43
CA LYS A 4 18.50 4.11 11.06
C LYS A 4 18.25 2.96 10.09
N GLY A 5 17.09 2.93 9.45
CA GLY A 5 16.73 1.97 8.41
C GLY A 5 16.34 2.70 7.13
N HIS A 6 16.58 2.07 5.98
CA HIS A 6 16.17 2.61 4.68
C HIS A 6 15.29 1.60 3.96
N LEU A 7 14.16 2.07 3.44
CA LEU A 7 13.25 1.31 2.60
C LEU A 7 13.24 1.93 1.21
N LYS A 8 13.46 1.12 0.17
CA LYS A 8 13.29 1.54 -1.21
C LYS A 8 12.26 0.64 -1.88
N LEU A 9 11.14 1.24 -2.24
CA LEU A 9 10.09 0.63 -3.06
C LEU A 9 10.21 1.16 -4.48
N ARG A 10 10.22 0.27 -5.48
CA ARG A 10 10.07 0.64 -6.89
C ARG A 10 8.80 -0.01 -7.43
N TYR A 11 7.82 0.82 -7.78
CA TYR A 11 6.58 0.44 -8.43
C TYR A 11 6.55 1.08 -9.85
N PRO A 12 6.25 0.33 -10.93
CA PRO A 12 5.85 -1.09 -10.99
C PRO A 12 7.03 -2.07 -11.05
N GLY A 13 8.24 -1.65 -10.72
CA GLY A 13 9.46 -2.45 -10.91
C GLY A 13 9.67 -3.61 -9.94
N ASP A 14 8.63 -4.12 -9.28
CA ASP A 14 8.60 -5.34 -8.44
C ASP A 14 9.76 -5.54 -7.48
N ASN A 15 10.21 -4.47 -6.83
CA ASN A 15 11.36 -4.54 -5.96
C ASN A 15 11.15 -3.73 -4.69
N LEU A 16 10.99 -4.44 -3.58
CA LEU A 16 11.16 -3.88 -2.23
C LEU A 16 12.54 -4.27 -1.71
N LYS A 17 13.34 -3.28 -1.32
CA LYS A 17 14.63 -3.49 -0.66
C LYS A 17 14.59 -2.93 0.75
N VAL A 18 14.89 -3.76 1.73
CA VAL A 18 14.94 -3.38 3.14
C VAL A 18 16.37 -3.48 3.65
N MET A 19 16.93 -2.38 4.16
CA MET A 19 18.23 -2.39 4.82
C MET A 19 18.08 -2.15 6.32
N LYS A 20 18.44 -3.15 7.14
CA LYS A 20 18.38 -3.09 8.62
C LYS A 20 19.62 -3.70 9.25
N GLY A 21 20.34 -2.92 10.06
CA GLY A 21 21.55 -3.41 10.75
C GLY A 21 22.64 -3.94 9.81
N GLY A 22 22.81 -3.32 8.63
CA GLY A 22 23.76 -3.77 7.61
C GLY A 22 23.32 -4.98 6.79
N LYS A 23 22.16 -5.59 7.09
CA LYS A 23 21.58 -6.69 6.30
C LYS A 23 20.57 -6.15 5.29
N LEU A 24 20.64 -6.69 4.07
CA LEU A 24 19.74 -6.36 2.97
C LEU A 24 18.79 -7.53 2.71
N SER A 25 17.48 -7.28 2.65
CA SER A 25 16.47 -8.28 2.26
C SER A 25 15.61 -7.80 1.09
N TYR A 26 15.09 -8.78 0.35
CA TYR A 26 14.28 -8.61 -0.86
C TYR A 26 12.98 -9.39 -0.70
N PRO A 27 12.02 -8.90 0.11
CA PRO A 27 10.72 -9.53 0.20
C PRO A 27 10.02 -9.48 -1.17
N ASP A 28 9.35 -10.58 -1.51
CA ASP A 28 8.49 -10.63 -2.68
C ASP A 28 7.31 -9.68 -2.49
N ILE A 29 7.05 -8.85 -3.49
CA ILE A 29 5.88 -7.98 -3.53
C ILE A 29 4.90 -8.63 -4.50
N THR A 30 3.89 -9.29 -3.94
CA THR A 30 2.84 -10.01 -4.68
C THR A 30 1.98 -9.02 -5.48
N LEU A 31 2.51 -8.56 -6.61
CA LEU A 31 1.86 -7.61 -7.51
C LEU A 31 1.37 -8.27 -8.81
N TRP A 32 1.80 -9.51 -9.09
CA TRP A 32 1.39 -10.27 -10.25
C TRP A 32 0.06 -11.01 -10.03
N PRO A 33 -0.83 -11.05 -11.04
CA PRO A 33 -2.10 -11.78 -10.96
C PRO A 33 -1.92 -13.29 -10.85
N GLU A 34 -0.77 -13.84 -11.26
CA GLU A 34 -0.44 -15.25 -11.15
C GLU A 34 1.02 -15.40 -10.70
N VAL A 35 1.23 -16.16 -9.63
CA VAL A 35 2.56 -16.53 -9.13
C VAL A 35 2.62 -18.05 -9.06
N HIS A 36 3.49 -18.67 -9.87
CA HIS A 36 3.67 -20.12 -9.95
C HIS A 36 2.36 -20.92 -10.15
N GLY A 37 1.51 -20.53 -11.10
CA GLY A 37 0.27 -21.26 -11.40
C GLY A 37 -0.89 -20.98 -10.45
N SER A 38 -0.70 -20.11 -9.46
CA SER A 38 -1.74 -19.72 -8.50
C SER A 38 -2.13 -18.27 -8.69
N THR A 39 -3.43 -17.99 -8.76
CA THR A 39 -3.96 -16.61 -8.75
C THR A 39 -3.56 -15.94 -7.44
N LYS A 40 -2.72 -14.91 -7.54
CA LYS A 40 -2.18 -14.12 -6.44
C LYS A 40 -2.19 -12.65 -6.86
N GLY A 41 -1.64 -11.77 -6.05
CA GLY A 41 -1.53 -10.35 -6.38
C GLY A 41 -2.37 -9.45 -5.50
N ALA A 42 -2.11 -8.14 -5.56
CA ALA A 42 -2.78 -7.14 -4.74
C ALA A 42 -4.31 -7.24 -4.83
N LEU A 43 -4.86 -7.33 -6.05
CA LEU A 43 -6.31 -7.44 -6.24
C LEU A 43 -6.90 -8.75 -5.67
N ALA A 44 -6.23 -9.88 -5.88
CA ALA A 44 -6.68 -11.15 -5.32
C ALA A 44 -6.68 -11.11 -3.78
N ASN A 45 -5.63 -10.54 -3.19
CA ASN A 45 -5.53 -10.36 -1.74
C ASN A 45 -6.62 -9.41 -1.20
N GLU A 46 -6.95 -8.35 -1.93
CA GLU A 46 -8.02 -7.41 -1.56
C GLU A 46 -9.41 -8.07 -1.60
N ILE A 47 -9.67 -8.89 -2.62
CA ILE A 47 -10.92 -9.66 -2.73
C ILE A 47 -11.02 -10.67 -1.58
N ASP A 48 -9.96 -11.41 -1.29
CA ASP A 48 -9.93 -12.36 -0.17
C ASP A 48 -10.18 -11.66 1.17
N ALA A 49 -9.54 -10.50 1.40
CA ALA A 49 -9.74 -9.70 2.61
C ALA A 49 -11.19 -9.21 2.74
N PHE A 50 -11.82 -8.79 1.62
CA PHE A 50 -13.23 -8.40 1.60
C PHE A 50 -14.14 -9.57 1.96
N LEU A 51 -13.94 -10.74 1.35
CA LEU A 51 -14.75 -11.94 1.60
C LEU A 51 -14.62 -12.43 3.05
N ASN A 52 -13.40 -12.40 3.62
CA ASN A 52 -13.18 -12.77 5.01
C ASN A 52 -13.91 -11.85 5.98
N LEU A 53 -13.90 -10.55 5.71
CA LEU A 53 -14.61 -9.56 6.53
C LEU A 53 -16.13 -9.79 6.48
N VAL A 54 -16.71 -9.98 5.29
CA VAL A 54 -18.16 -10.23 5.14
C VAL A 54 -18.59 -11.52 5.82
N GLN A 55 -17.74 -12.55 5.79
CA GLN A 55 -17.98 -13.82 6.48
C GLN A 55 -17.74 -13.75 8.01
N GLY A 56 -17.23 -12.63 8.52
CA GLY A 56 -16.89 -12.46 9.93
C GLY A 56 -15.65 -13.25 10.38
N ILE A 57 -14.85 -13.76 9.43
CA ILE A 57 -13.55 -14.39 9.69
C ILE A 57 -12.58 -13.32 10.20
N ASP A 58 -12.46 -12.23 9.43
CA ASP A 58 -11.71 -11.05 9.84
C ASP A 58 -12.63 -10.07 10.56
N LYS A 59 -12.10 -9.44 11.62
CA LYS A 59 -12.88 -8.56 12.51
C LYS A 59 -12.69 -7.08 12.23
N LYS A 60 -11.77 -6.72 11.33
CA LYS A 60 -11.37 -5.34 11.05
C LYS A 60 -11.05 -5.17 9.58
N GLN A 61 -11.47 -4.03 9.04
CA GLN A 61 -11.10 -3.59 7.70
C GLN A 61 -9.60 -3.26 7.66
N VAL A 62 -8.96 -3.54 6.53
CA VAL A 62 -7.57 -3.12 6.26
C VAL A 62 -7.49 -1.61 6.08
N VAL A 63 -8.50 -1.01 5.43
CA VAL A 63 -8.71 0.43 5.29
C VAL A 63 -10.16 0.71 5.63
N THR A 64 -10.42 1.59 6.60
CA THR A 64 -11.79 1.97 6.94
C THR A 64 -12.37 2.96 5.94
N VAL A 65 -13.70 3.12 5.95
CA VAL A 65 -14.38 4.13 5.12
C VAL A 65 -13.88 5.53 5.46
N GLU A 66 -13.68 5.83 6.74
CA GLU A 66 -13.18 7.12 7.20
C GLU A 66 -11.76 7.40 6.68
N GLU A 67 -10.88 6.40 6.71
CA GLU A 67 -9.53 6.48 6.15
C GLU A 67 -9.55 6.69 4.63
N ALA A 68 -10.46 6.01 3.92
CA ALA A 68 -10.63 6.18 2.48
C ALA A 68 -11.11 7.60 2.12
N VAL A 69 -12.09 8.14 2.87
CA VAL A 69 -12.59 9.52 2.69
C VAL A 69 -11.46 10.53 2.90
N GLU A 70 -10.64 10.34 3.93
CA GLU A 70 -9.49 11.21 4.19
C GLU A 70 -8.45 11.15 3.08
N GLY A 71 -8.15 9.95 2.56
CA GLY A 71 -7.28 9.78 1.40
C GLY A 71 -7.78 10.51 0.16
N ILE A 72 -9.08 10.42 -0.13
CA ILE A 72 -9.72 11.14 -1.24
C ILE A 72 -9.62 12.65 -1.03
N ARG A 73 -9.87 13.15 0.19
CA ARG A 73 -9.75 14.57 0.53
C ARG A 73 -8.35 15.11 0.24
N VAL A 74 -7.31 14.41 0.69
CA VAL A 74 -5.91 14.76 0.43
C VAL A 74 -5.61 14.73 -1.07
N GLY A 75 -6.10 13.70 -1.80
CA GLY A 75 -5.96 13.62 -3.25
C GLY A 75 -6.54 14.83 -3.98
N HIS A 76 -7.74 15.28 -3.59
CA HIS A 76 -8.35 16.49 -4.13
C HIS A 76 -7.54 17.76 -3.82
N MET A 77 -6.96 17.85 -2.62
CA MET A 77 -6.10 18.99 -2.26
C MET A 77 -4.84 19.06 -3.13
N LEU A 78 -4.22 17.91 -3.42
CA LEU A 78 -3.08 17.80 -4.35
C LEU A 78 -3.43 18.19 -5.78
N ILE A 79 -4.58 17.73 -6.28
CA ILE A 79 -5.05 18.10 -7.62
C ILE A 79 -5.24 19.62 -7.72
N ARG A 80 -5.98 20.22 -6.78
CA ARG A 80 -6.19 21.69 -6.77
C ARG A 80 -4.89 22.48 -6.65
N SER A 81 -3.99 22.03 -5.78
CA SER A 81 -2.66 22.62 -5.61
C SER A 81 -1.89 22.65 -6.93
N ALA A 82 -1.89 21.54 -7.67
CA ALA A 82 -1.23 21.44 -8.97
C ALA A 82 -1.89 22.34 -10.03
N GLU A 83 -3.22 22.37 -10.08
CA GLU A 83 -3.99 23.22 -11.01
C GLU A 83 -3.78 24.71 -10.75
N GLN A 84 -3.66 25.11 -9.48
CA GLN A 84 -3.56 26.51 -9.05
C GLN A 84 -2.13 27.00 -8.85
N GLN A 85 -1.14 26.11 -8.95
CA GLN A 85 0.27 26.37 -8.59
C GLN A 85 0.43 26.98 -7.19
N GLN A 86 -0.36 26.50 -6.22
CA GLN A 86 -0.36 26.97 -4.85
C GLN A 86 -0.10 25.81 -3.89
N GLU A 87 0.63 26.07 -2.81
CA GLU A 87 0.90 25.07 -1.78
C GLU A 87 -0.37 24.67 -1.02
N ILE A 88 -0.47 23.39 -0.65
CA ILE A 88 -1.56 22.89 0.19
C ILE A 88 -1.44 23.49 1.59
N ARG A 89 -2.53 24.09 2.08
CA ARG A 89 -2.68 24.50 3.49
C ARG A 89 -3.70 23.59 4.16
N ALA A 90 -3.29 22.92 5.24
CA ALA A 90 -4.10 21.99 6.02
C ALA A 90 -4.97 22.71 7.07
#